data_AF-A0A0D7WX53-F1
#
_entry.id   AF-A0A0D7WX53-F1
#
_cell.length_a   1.000
_cell.length_b   1.000
_cell.length_c   1.000
_cell.angle_alpha   90.00
_cell.angle_beta   90.00
_cell.angle_gamma   90.00
#
_symmetry.space_group_name_H-M   'P 1'
#
loop_
_entity.id
_entity.type
_entity.pdbx_description
1 polymer ?
#
loop_
_entity_poly.entity_id
_entity_poly.type
_entity_poly.pdbx_seq_one_letter_code
_entity_poly.pdbx_strand_id
1 'polypeptide(L)' 'MNTDQWIHTGEAENGLQIWVTEYNEDGVRYIKIAYKDNEGNRVGKIQDYPVAEIRLLNALVDTLETENGL' A
#
# COMPACT_ATOMS: atom_id res chain seq x y z
N MET A 1 1.83 11.70 19.87
CA MET A 1 2.61 10.46 19.72
C MET A 1 1.80 9.56 18.79
N ASN A 2 2.07 9.60 17.48
CA ASN A 2 1.44 8.66 16.55
C ASN A 2 2.35 7.43 16.50
N THR A 3 1.92 6.36 17.16
CA THR A 3 2.41 5.03 16.83
C THR A 3 1.89 4.72 15.43
N ASP A 4 2.76 4.73 14.44
CA ASP A 4 2.48 4.21 13.10
C ASP A 4 2.04 2.74 13.25
N GLN A 5 0.74 2.52 13.39
CA GLN A 5 0.20 1.18 13.58
C GLN A 5 0.23 0.49 12.21
N TRP A 6 1.21 -0.38 12.04
CA TRP A 6 1.31 -1.23 10.87
C TRP A 6 0.24 -2.31 10.92
N ILE A 7 -0.48 -2.48 9.82
CA ILE A 7 -1.52 -3.48 9.63
C ILE A 7 -1.00 -4.49 8.61
N HIS A 8 -1.08 -5.78 8.96
CA HIS A 8 -0.82 -6.87 8.03
C HIS A 8 -2.01 -7.02 7.07
N THR A 9 -1.78 -6.86 5.77
CA THR A 9 -2.85 -6.87 4.76
C THR A 9 -2.89 -8.12 3.91
N GLY A 10 -1.84 -8.94 3.93
CA GLY A 10 -1.79 -10.18 3.16
C GLY A 10 -0.35 -10.59 2.86
N GLU A 11 -0.20 -11.49 1.88
CA GLU A 11 1.06 -12.10 1.51
C GLU A 11 1.21 -12.03 -0.02
N ALA A 12 2.42 -11.71 -0.49
CA ALA A 12 2.77 -11.76 -1.91
C ALA A 12 3.06 -13.20 -2.34
N GLU A 13 3.01 -13.48 -3.65
CA GLU A 13 3.20 -14.84 -4.20
C GLU A 13 4.53 -15.51 -3.81
N ASN A 14 5.55 -14.71 -3.48
CA ASN A 14 6.86 -15.19 -3.06
C ASN A 14 6.98 -15.42 -1.54
N GLY A 15 5.88 -15.35 -0.79
CA GLY A 15 5.84 -15.59 0.64
C GLY A 15 6.17 -14.38 1.52
N LEU A 16 6.29 -13.18 0.93
CA LEU A 16 6.52 -11.96 1.70
C LEU A 16 5.21 -11.41 2.26
N GLN A 17 5.19 -11.14 3.55
CA GLN A 17 4.07 -10.46 4.21
C GLN A 17 4.02 -8.99 3.78
N ILE A 18 2.83 -8.50 3.50
CA ILE A 18 2.54 -7.12 3.11
C ILE A 18 1.99 -6.40 4.33
N TRP A 19 2.66 -5.33 4.72
CA TRP A 19 2.30 -4.49 5.85
C TRP A 19 2.08 -3.07 5.38
N VAL A 20 1.01 -2.43 5.85
CA VAL A 20 0.69 -1.05 5.49
C VAL A 20 0.48 -0.19 6.72
N THR A 21 0.77 1.10 6.60
CA THR A 21 0.35 2.09 7.58
C THR A 21 0.03 3.40 6.87
N GLU A 22 -0.78 4.25 7.49
CA GLU A 22 -1.11 5.57 6.97
C GLU A 22 -0.39 6.65 7.77
N TYR A 23 0.08 7.69 7.07
CA TYR A 23 0.60 8.89 7.71
C TYR A 23 0.17 10.15 6.95
N ASN A 24 0.30 11.29 7.61
CA ASN A 24 0.09 12.61 7.02
C ASN A 24 1.41 13.37 7.04
N GLU A 25 1.77 13.97 5.92
CA GLU A 25 2.96 14.81 5.77
C GLU A 25 2.55 16.06 4.98
N ASP A 26 2.73 17.23 5.59
CA ASP A 26 2.38 18.54 5.02
C ASP A 26 0.94 18.64 4.45
N GLY A 27 -0.02 18.00 5.15
CA GLY A 27 -1.43 17.98 4.75
C GLY A 27 -1.76 16.97 3.64
N VAL A 28 -0.78 16.21 3.16
CA VAL A 28 -0.95 15.13 2.20
C VAL A 28 -1.01 13.80 2.93
N ARG A 29 -2.04 12.99 2.64
CA ARG A 29 -2.21 11.63 3.17
C ARG A 29 -1.44 10.64 2.31
N TYR A 30 -0.69 9.76 2.96
CA TYR A 30 0.11 8.73 2.32
C TYR A 30 -0.14 7.35 2.93
N ILE A 31 -0.01 6.32 2.10
CA ILE A 31 0.10 4.93 2.52
C ILE A 31 1.56 4.51 2.41
N LYS A 32 2.14 4.02 3.51
CA LYS A 32 3.40 3.29 3.49
C LYS A 32 3.14 1.81 3.31
N ILE A 33 3.94 1.17 2.48
CA ILE A 33 3.92 -0.29 2.26
C ILE A 33 5.32 -0.83 2.57
N ALA A 34 5.37 -1.87 3.40
CA ALA A 34 6.59 -2.60 3.71
C ALA A 34 6.34 -4.10 3.48
N TYR A 35 7.34 -4.76 2.89
CA TYR A 35 7.38 -6.21 2.83
C TYR A 35 8.21 -6.76 3.99
N LYS A 36 7.75 -7.86 4.59
CA LYS A 36 8.47 -8.57 5.64
C LYS A 36 8.57 -10.05 5.32
N ASP A 37 9.66 -10.69 5.72
CA ASP A 37 9.75 -12.14 5.70
C ASP A 37 8.89 -12.76 6.83
N ASN A 38 8.86 -14.09 6.89
CA ASN A 38 8.08 -14.84 7.89
C ASN A 38 8.60 -14.68 9.32
N GLU A 39 9.80 -14.14 9.51
CA GLU A 39 10.39 -13.82 10.81
C GLU A 39 10.08 -12.37 11.23
N GLY A 40 9.43 -11.59 10.35
CA GLY A 40 9.08 -10.19 10.58
C GLY A 40 10.19 -9.20 10.22
N ASN A 41 11.28 -9.63 9.58
CA ASN A 41 12.33 -8.73 9.12
C ASN A 41 11.89 -8.02 7.84
N ARG A 42 12.17 -6.72 7.75
CA ARG A 42 11.84 -5.94 6.55
C ARG A 42 12.71 -6.36 5.37
N VAL A 43 12.06 -6.65 4.25
CA VAL A 43 12.70 -6.96 2.97
C VAL A 43 12.50 -5.79 2.01
N GLY A 44 13.60 -5.25 1.49
CA GLY A 44 13.57 -4.15 0.52
C GLY A 44 13.27 -2.77 1.13
N LYS A 45 12.84 -1.85 0.26
CA LYS A 45 12.52 -0.47 0.62
C LYS A 45 11.06 -0.32 1.02
N ILE A 46 10.79 0.62 1.91
CA ILE A 46 9.42 1.09 2.15
C ILE A 46 9.01 1.94 0.95
N GLN A 47 7.78 1.74 0.50
CA GLN A 47 7.17 2.52 -0.58
C GLN A 47 6.09 3.41 0.00
N ASP A 48 6.11 4.68 -0.37
CA ASP A 48 5.14 5.66 0.08
C ASP A 48 4.33 6.14 -1.13
N TYR A 49 3.01 6.06 -1.03
CA TYR A 49 2.10 6.45 -2.10
C TYR A 49 1.10 7.48 -1.58
N PRO A 50 0.95 8.64 -2.24
CA PRO A 50 -0.13 9.56 -1.94
C PRO A 50 -1.49 8.85 -2.11
N VAL A 51 -2.37 8.98 -1.13
CA VAL A 51 -3.72 8.38 -1.19
C VAL A 51 -4.50 8.88 -2.41
N ALA A 52 -4.26 10.12 -2.84
CA ALA A 52 -4.87 10.69 -4.03
C ALA A 52 -4.44 9.96 -5.31
N GLU A 53 -3.18 9.53 -5.41
CA GLU A 53 -2.66 8.80 -6.57
C GLU A 53 -3.26 7.39 -6.63
N ILE A 54 -3.31 6.67 -5.49
CA ILE A 54 -3.96 5.35 -5.41
C ILE A 54 -5.41 5.44 -5.88
N ARG A 55 -6.16 6.45 -5.44
CA ARG A 55 -7.56 6.65 -5.84
C ARG A 55 -7.70 6.93 -7.33
N LEU A 56 -6.80 7.75 -7.89
CA LEU A 56 -6.79 8.01 -9.33
C LEU A 56 -6.53 6.73 -10.12
N LEU A 57 -5.54 5.94 -9.72
CA LEU A 57 -5.21 4.67 -10.38
C LEU A 57 -6.39 3.69 -10.33
N ASN A 58 -7.05 3.54 -9.17
CA ASN A 58 -8.24 2.70 -9.05
C ASN A 58 -9.35 3.15 -10.01
N ALA A 59 -9.66 4.45 -10.05
CA ALA A 59 -10.69 4.97 -10.96
C ALA A 59 -10.35 4.74 -12.45
N LEU A 60 -9.07 4.81 -12.82
CA LEU A 60 -8.61 4.51 -14.17
C LEU A 60 -8.76 3.03 -14.51
N VAL A 61 -8.41 2.13 -13.58
CA VAL A 61 -8.60 0.68 -13.74
C VAL A 61 -10.08 0.36 -13.89
N ASP A 62 -10.94 0.88 -13.00
CA ASP A 62 -12.39 0.67 -13.05
C ASP A 62 -12.97 1.13 -14.41
N THR A 63 -12.48 2.25 -14.92
CA THR A 63 -12.90 2.77 -16.24
C THR A 63 -12.48 1.81 -17.35
N LEU A 64 -11.23 1.33 -17.33
CA LEU A 64 -10.72 0.39 -18.32
C LEU A 64 -11.46 -0.95 -18.29
N GLU A 65 -11.80 -1.47 -17.11
CA GLU A 65 -12.58 -2.70 -16.96
C GLU A 65 -13.99 -2.53 -17.51
N THR A 66 -14.63 -1.39 -17.20
CA THR A 66 -15.96 -1.04 -17.71
C THR A 66 -15.99 -0.95 -19.24
N GLU A 67 -15.03 -0.23 -19.84
CA GLU A 67 -14.98 -0.04 -21.30
C GLU A 67 -14.60 -1.32 -22.05
N ASN A 68 -13.79 -2.21 -21.45
CA ASN A 68 -13.36 -3.46 -22.07
C ASN A 68 -14.27 -4.67 -21.76
N GLY A 69 -15.29 -4.50 -20.90
CA GLY A 69 -16.22 -5.57 -20.53
C GLY A 69 -15.57 -6.71 -19.76
N LEU A 70 -14.58 -6.41 -18.91
CA LEU A 70 -13.94 -7.37 -18.01
C LEU A 70 -14.75 -7.57 -16.72
#